data_AF-A0AAN9U0Q3-F1
#
_entry.id   AF-A0AAN9U0Q3-F1
#
_cell.length_a   1.000
_cell.length_b   1.000
_cell.length_c   1.000
_cell.angle_alpha   90.00
_cell.angle_beta   90.00
_cell.angle_gamma   90.00
#
_symmetry.space_group_name_H-M   'P 1'
#
loop_
_entity.id
_entity.type
_entity.pdbx_description
1 polymer ?
#
loop_
_entity_poly.entity_id
_entity_poly.type
_entity_poly.pdbx_seq_one_letter_code
_entity_poly.pdbx_strand_id
1 'polypeptide(L)'
;MASKPSLSMFTRGLSSLSQSSDPNSPNVNSPAEQRADSKLGFLKAMRPLPTQHYWNVYFDRQQKDQKKTDDGQEYHAELEQLDTQIESVQDFWRYNNNTPVDQIKMRESLYLFKTGFRPVWEDRRNILGGSWTFRVGKNIGPDFWTRVQLLAIGEQLQASLDEGDQICGVGLSVRFNSHLITIWHRDSSKQKSIDGLLECVLNELPAELRPKPDNYFYKKHSDHPGFNPPPELKAVLDSHNARVEAAKAAAEKFVAEKTSQSTPTTGPSDEPKVGEDGNAAE
;
A
#
# COMPACT_ATOMS: atom_id res chain seq x y z
N MET A 1 -29.07 -38.97 -1.79
CA MET A 1 -28.07 -38.68 -2.83
C MET A 1 -28.31 -37.25 -3.30
N ALA A 2 -27.45 -36.30 -2.92
CA ALA A 2 -27.63 -34.89 -3.24
C ALA A 2 -26.96 -34.56 -4.58
N SER A 3 -27.73 -34.10 -5.55
CA SER A 3 -27.25 -33.65 -6.86
C SER A 3 -26.45 -32.34 -6.71
N LYS A 4 -25.18 -32.36 -7.14
CA LYS A 4 -24.35 -31.15 -7.20
C LYS A 4 -24.91 -30.16 -8.23
N PRO A 5 -24.91 -28.84 -7.97
CA PRO A 5 -25.23 -27.86 -8.98
C PRO A 5 -24.10 -27.81 -10.02
N SER A 6 -24.46 -28.08 -11.27
CA SER A 6 -23.61 -27.85 -12.44
C SER A 6 -23.45 -26.36 -12.65
N LEU A 7 -22.23 -25.83 -12.48
CA LEU A 7 -21.89 -24.47 -12.88
C LEU A 7 -21.90 -24.42 -14.41
N SER A 8 -22.89 -23.75 -14.97
CA SER A 8 -22.90 -23.37 -16.39
C SER A 8 -21.71 -22.45 -16.65
N MET A 9 -20.67 -22.98 -17.30
CA MET A 9 -19.63 -22.15 -17.90
C MET A 9 -20.25 -21.40 -19.08
N PHE A 10 -20.71 -20.17 -18.83
CA PHE A 10 -20.98 -19.22 -19.90
C PHE A 10 -19.65 -18.73 -20.47
N THR A 11 -19.18 -19.36 -21.55
CA THR A 11 -18.14 -18.79 -22.41
C THR A 11 -18.78 -17.65 -23.23
N ARG A 12 -18.68 -16.42 -22.74
CA ARG A 12 -18.96 -15.25 -23.60
C ARG A 12 -17.90 -15.22 -24.70
N GLY A 13 -18.29 -15.48 -25.94
CA GLY A 13 -17.48 -15.12 -27.11
C GLY A 13 -16.94 -16.25 -27.98
N LEU A 14 -17.54 -17.44 -27.99
CA LEU A 14 -17.42 -18.32 -29.17
C LEU A 14 -18.73 -18.23 -29.94
N SER A 15 -18.65 -17.60 -31.12
CA SER A 15 -19.76 -17.42 -32.06
C SER A 15 -20.45 -18.77 -32.27
N SER A 16 -21.77 -18.83 -32.06
CA SER A 16 -22.57 -19.96 -32.50
C SER A 16 -22.52 -20.00 -34.03
N LEU A 17 -21.68 -20.86 -34.60
CA LEU A 17 -21.77 -21.23 -36.01
C LEU A 17 -23.08 -22.02 -36.19
N SER A 18 -24.17 -21.30 -36.47
CA SER A 18 -25.41 -21.72 -37.14
C SER A 18 -26.61 -20.95 -36.57
N GLN A 19 -26.76 -19.69 -36.96
CA GLN A 19 -28.08 -19.11 -37.06
C GLN A 19 -28.32 -18.80 -38.54
N SER A 20 -29.16 -19.63 -39.17
CA SER A 20 -29.74 -19.36 -40.48
C SER A 20 -30.48 -18.03 -40.39
N SER A 21 -29.84 -16.97 -40.86
CA SER A 21 -30.44 -15.63 -40.92
C SER A 21 -31.05 -15.45 -42.30
N ASP A 22 -32.30 -15.02 -42.31
CA ASP A 22 -33.06 -14.64 -43.49
C ASP A 22 -32.35 -13.46 -44.18
N PRO A 23 -31.88 -13.59 -45.44
CA PRO A 23 -31.02 -12.59 -46.09
C PRO A 23 -31.68 -11.24 -46.36
N ASN A 24 -32.98 -11.09 -46.08
CA ASN A 24 -33.76 -9.87 -46.24
C ASN A 24 -34.16 -9.18 -44.93
N SER A 25 -33.65 -9.61 -43.77
CA SER A 25 -33.91 -8.90 -42.52
C SER A 25 -33.04 -7.62 -42.45
N PRO A 26 -33.60 -6.44 -42.16
CA PRO A 26 -32.86 -5.16 -42.12
C PRO A 26 -31.85 -5.06 -40.96
N ASN A 27 -31.64 -6.14 -40.21
CA ASN A 27 -30.80 -6.22 -39.00
C ASN A 27 -29.65 -7.23 -39.12
N VAL A 28 -29.36 -7.76 -40.32
CA VAL A 28 -28.28 -8.74 -40.52
C VAL A 28 -27.04 -8.02 -41.04
N ASN A 29 -26.09 -7.72 -40.13
CA ASN A 29 -24.77 -7.21 -40.52
C ASN A 29 -24.12 -8.19 -41.50
N SER A 30 -23.48 -7.65 -42.54
CA SER A 30 -22.78 -8.46 -43.54
C SER A 30 -21.72 -9.35 -42.87
N PRO A 31 -21.46 -10.57 -43.37
CA PRO A 31 -20.35 -11.41 -42.89
C PRO A 31 -18.99 -10.69 -42.93
N ALA A 32 -18.82 -9.65 -43.75
CA ALA A 32 -17.62 -8.81 -43.75
C ALA A 32 -17.59 -7.85 -42.54
N GLU A 33 -18.73 -7.23 -42.20
CA GLU A 33 -18.87 -6.33 -41.04
C GLU A 33 -18.71 -7.11 -39.73
N GLN A 34 -19.31 -8.30 -39.61
CA GLN A 34 -19.13 -9.17 -38.44
C GLN A 34 -17.65 -9.55 -38.21
N ARG A 35 -16.89 -9.81 -39.28
CA ARG A 35 -15.44 -10.05 -39.19
C ARG A 35 -14.67 -8.79 -38.80
N ALA A 36 -15.06 -7.62 -39.32
CA ALA A 36 -14.44 -6.35 -38.96
C ALA A 36 -14.68 -6.00 -37.49
N ASP A 37 -15.91 -6.16 -36.99
CA ASP A 37 -16.29 -5.95 -35.59
C ASP A 37 -15.57 -6.92 -34.66
N SER A 38 -15.47 -8.20 -35.04
CA SER A 38 -14.72 -9.20 -34.28
C SER A 38 -13.23 -8.84 -34.19
N LYS A 39 -12.64 -8.38 -35.30
CA LYS A 39 -11.25 -7.93 -35.36
C LYS A 39 -11.03 -6.68 -34.51
N LEU A 40 -11.95 -5.71 -34.55
CA LEU A 40 -11.89 -4.50 -33.72
C LEU A 40 -12.03 -4.84 -32.23
N GLY A 41 -12.98 -5.71 -31.87
CA GLY A 41 -13.18 -6.20 -30.51
C GLY A 41 -11.94 -6.91 -29.98
N PHE A 42 -11.33 -7.76 -30.80
CA PHE A 42 -10.06 -8.43 -30.49
C PHE A 42 -8.91 -7.43 -30.27
N LEU A 43 -8.73 -6.47 -31.18
CA LEU A 43 -7.70 -5.42 -31.05
C LEU A 43 -7.92 -4.56 -29.80
N LYS A 44 -9.17 -4.28 -29.44
CA LYS A 44 -9.52 -3.55 -28.23
C LYS A 44 -9.21 -4.35 -26.96
N ALA A 45 -9.51 -5.66 -26.96
CA ALA A 45 -9.20 -6.56 -25.86
C ALA A 45 -7.69 -6.79 -25.67
N MET A 46 -6.89 -6.67 -26.74
CA MET A 46 -5.43 -6.75 -26.68
C MET A 46 -4.74 -5.45 -26.25
N ARG A 47 -5.48 -4.34 -26.08
CA ARG A 47 -4.87 -3.09 -25.64
C ARG A 47 -4.31 -3.26 -24.22
N PRO A 48 -3.06 -2.86 -23.96
CA PRO A 48 -2.51 -2.84 -22.61
C PRO A 48 -3.42 -2.05 -21.66
N LEU A 49 -3.66 -2.60 -20.47
CA LEU A 49 -4.43 -1.93 -19.44
C LEU A 49 -3.48 -1.02 -18.67
N PRO A 50 -3.57 0.31 -18.79
CA PRO A 50 -2.62 1.22 -18.17
C PRO A 50 -2.74 1.18 -16.65
N THR A 51 -1.61 1.34 -15.96
CA THR A 51 -1.60 1.65 -14.54
C THR A 51 -1.90 3.15 -14.33
N GLN A 52 -2.40 3.53 -13.15
CA GLN A 52 -2.68 4.93 -12.85
C GLN A 52 -1.40 5.78 -12.79
N HIS A 53 -0.31 5.19 -12.30
CA HIS A 53 1.02 5.80 -12.25
C HIS A 53 2.02 4.88 -12.95
N TYR A 54 3.10 5.44 -13.47
CA TYR A 54 4.24 4.66 -13.94
C TYR A 54 5.11 4.27 -12.76
N TRP A 55 5.69 3.07 -12.85
CA TRP A 55 6.53 2.51 -11.80
C TRP A 55 7.89 2.10 -12.35
N ASN A 56 8.94 2.36 -11.57
CA ASN A 56 10.30 2.00 -11.88
C ASN A 56 10.78 0.95 -10.88
N VAL A 57 11.57 0.01 -11.37
CA VAL A 57 12.19 -1.03 -10.54
C VAL A 57 13.61 -0.62 -10.20
N TYR A 58 13.99 -0.76 -8.94
CA TYR A 58 15.36 -0.52 -8.47
C TYR A 58 15.91 -1.78 -7.80
N PHE A 59 17.21 -2.00 -7.95
CA PHE A 59 17.94 -3.07 -7.30
C PHE A 59 19.11 -2.49 -6.51
N ASP A 60 19.24 -2.90 -5.25
CA ASP A 60 20.30 -2.46 -4.35
C ASP A 60 21.18 -3.67 -3.97
N ARG A 61 22.44 -3.61 -4.38
CA ARG A 61 23.48 -4.59 -4.03
C ARG A 61 24.34 -4.04 -2.91
N GLN A 62 24.15 -4.56 -1.70
CA GLN A 62 25.09 -4.28 -0.61
C GLN A 62 26.38 -5.09 -0.83
N GLN A 63 27.46 -4.42 -1.23
CA GLN A 63 28.77 -5.06 -1.39
C GLN A 63 29.24 -5.67 -0.06
N LYS A 64 29.80 -6.90 -0.13
CA LYS A 64 30.26 -7.67 1.04
C LYS A 64 31.60 -7.17 1.62
N ASP A 65 32.40 -6.46 0.83
CA ASP A 65 33.76 -6.07 1.21
C ASP A 65 33.90 -4.55 1.24
N GLN A 66 33.53 -3.96 2.37
CA GLN A 66 33.95 -2.60 2.72
C GLN A 66 35.46 -2.61 2.97
N LYS A 67 36.27 -2.22 1.98
CA LYS A 67 37.57 -1.64 2.31
C LYS A 67 37.28 -0.30 2.98
N LYS A 68 37.42 -0.25 4.31
CA LYS A 68 37.63 1.02 5.02
C LYS A 68 38.86 1.67 4.42
N THR A 69 38.67 2.66 3.55
CA THR A 69 39.71 3.65 3.29
C THR A 69 39.73 4.62 4.45
N ASP A 70 40.93 5.10 4.81
CA ASP A 70 41.22 5.89 6.01
C ASP A 70 40.52 7.27 6.04
N ASP A 71 39.82 7.64 4.96
CA ASP A 71 39.31 8.99 4.71
C ASP A 71 37.79 9.17 4.96
N GLY A 72 37.14 8.25 5.67
CA GLY A 72 35.77 8.51 6.18
C GLY A 72 34.69 8.79 5.12
N GLN A 73 34.88 8.32 3.88
CA GLN A 73 33.93 8.58 2.78
C GLN A 73 32.85 7.48 2.67
N GLU A 74 31.63 7.97 2.88
CA GLU A 74 30.34 7.64 2.24
C GLU A 74 29.97 6.19 1.91
N TYR A 75 28.84 5.78 2.50
CA TYR A 75 28.00 4.67 2.08
C TYR A 75 27.62 4.83 0.59
N HIS A 76 28.25 4.07 -0.31
CA HIS A 76 27.78 3.93 -1.69
C HIS A 76 27.04 2.61 -1.84
N ALA A 77 25.76 2.58 -1.44
CA ALA A 77 24.84 1.60 -2.02
C ALA A 77 24.73 1.88 -3.52
N GLU A 78 25.06 0.90 -4.34
CA GLU A 78 24.87 0.98 -5.78
C GLU A 78 23.38 0.67 -6.06
N LEU A 79 22.55 1.67 -5.81
CA LEU A 79 21.13 1.64 -6.14
C LEU A 79 21.00 1.80 -7.66
N GLU A 80 20.80 0.68 -8.35
CA GLU A 80 20.64 0.61 -9.79
C GLU A 80 19.15 0.70 -10.13
N GLN A 81 18.77 1.64 -11.02
CA GLN A 81 17.44 1.60 -11.63
C GLN A 81 17.49 0.64 -12.81
N LEU A 82 16.62 -0.37 -12.82
CA LEU A 82 16.49 -1.26 -13.97
C LEU A 82 15.73 -0.53 -15.09
N ASP A 83 16.10 -0.78 -16.35
CA ASP A 83 15.47 -0.18 -17.55
C ASP A 83 14.02 -0.62 -17.80
N THR A 84 13.40 -1.31 -16.84
CA THR A 84 12.01 -1.76 -16.93
C THR A 84 11.09 -0.75 -16.26
N GLN A 85 10.43 0.08 -17.07
CA GLN A 85 9.31 0.90 -16.63
C GLN A 85 7.99 0.13 -16.79
N ILE A 86 7.17 0.16 -15.76
CA ILE A 86 5.85 -0.48 -15.73
C ILE A 86 4.79 0.61 -15.95
N GLU A 87 4.18 0.59 -17.13
CA GLU A 87 3.12 1.51 -17.54
C GLU A 87 1.75 0.82 -17.65
N SER A 88 1.75 -0.51 -17.66
CA SER A 88 0.56 -1.34 -17.82
C SER A 88 0.59 -2.58 -16.94
N VAL A 89 -0.59 -3.18 -16.73
CA VAL A 89 -0.73 -4.45 -16.01
C VAL A 89 0.06 -5.56 -16.72
N GLN A 90 0.13 -5.54 -18.04
CA GLN A 90 0.90 -6.48 -18.83
C GLN A 90 2.41 -6.32 -18.59
N ASP A 91 2.91 -5.08 -18.50
CA ASP A 91 4.33 -4.83 -18.21
C ASP A 91 4.70 -5.26 -16.79
N PHE A 92 3.79 -5.06 -15.83
CA PHE A 92 3.96 -5.60 -14.48
C PHE A 92 4.12 -7.12 -14.51
N TRP A 93 3.24 -7.85 -15.19
CA TRP A 93 3.34 -9.32 -15.24
C TRP A 93 4.56 -9.80 -16.02
N ARG A 94 4.99 -9.08 -17.07
CA ARG A 94 6.26 -9.35 -17.75
C ARG A 94 7.43 -9.21 -16.78
N TYR A 95 7.49 -8.12 -16.03
CA TYR A 95 8.50 -7.91 -15.01
C TYR A 95 8.45 -8.98 -13.90
N ASN A 96 7.30 -9.17 -13.28
CA ASN A 96 7.12 -10.04 -12.12
C ASN A 96 7.45 -11.51 -12.45
N ASN A 97 6.99 -12.01 -13.60
CA ASN A 97 7.26 -13.40 -14.02
C ASN A 97 8.73 -13.67 -14.37
N ASN A 98 9.47 -12.65 -14.81
CA ASN A 98 10.88 -12.79 -15.21
C ASN A 98 11.86 -12.37 -14.10
N THR A 99 11.37 -11.89 -12.95
CA THR A 99 12.21 -11.50 -11.83
C THR A 99 12.47 -12.70 -10.92
N PRO A 100 13.71 -13.18 -10.80
CA PRO A 100 14.01 -14.38 -10.00
C PRO A 100 14.12 -14.01 -8.52
N VAL A 101 12.99 -13.73 -7.87
CA VAL A 101 12.92 -13.29 -6.46
C VAL A 101 13.63 -14.27 -5.52
N ASP A 102 13.52 -15.58 -5.77
CA ASP A 102 14.16 -16.62 -4.97
C ASP A 102 15.69 -16.68 -5.10
N GLN A 103 16.26 -16.03 -6.12
CA GLN A 103 17.71 -15.99 -6.38
C GLN A 103 18.37 -14.72 -5.83
N ILE A 104 17.59 -13.77 -5.31
CA ILE A 104 18.11 -12.55 -4.69
C ILE A 104 18.89 -12.93 -3.42
N LYS A 105 20.14 -12.46 -3.33
CA LYS A 105 21.06 -12.86 -2.27
C LYS A 105 20.78 -12.09 -0.98
N MET A 106 21.24 -12.65 0.14
CA MET A 106 21.17 -11.98 1.43
C MET A 106 21.82 -10.60 1.37
N ARG A 107 21.14 -9.60 1.96
CA ARG A 107 21.49 -8.17 1.97
C ARG A 107 21.23 -7.42 0.66
N GLU A 108 20.72 -8.08 -0.37
CA GLU A 108 20.22 -7.40 -1.57
C GLU A 108 18.76 -6.98 -1.35
N SER A 109 18.35 -5.91 -2.05
CA SER A 109 16.99 -5.40 -2.01
C SER A 109 16.48 -5.07 -3.42
N LEU A 110 15.17 -5.25 -3.62
CA LEU A 110 14.45 -4.94 -4.84
C LEU A 110 13.31 -3.98 -4.49
N TYR A 111 13.12 -2.93 -5.27
CA TYR A 111 12.13 -1.90 -5.01
C TYR A 111 11.28 -1.65 -6.25
N LEU A 112 10.00 -1.34 -6.04
CA LEU A 112 9.05 -0.90 -7.05
C LEU A 112 8.49 0.45 -6.61
N PHE A 113 8.92 1.54 -7.26
CA PHE A 113 8.60 2.91 -6.83
C PHE A 113 7.90 3.68 -7.95
N LYS A 114 6.97 4.58 -7.59
CA LYS A 114 6.33 5.47 -8.57
C LYS A 114 7.40 6.33 -9.25
N THR A 115 7.25 6.59 -10.54
CA THR A 115 8.20 7.40 -11.30
C THR A 115 8.41 8.77 -10.64
N GLY A 116 9.67 9.16 -10.47
CA GLY A 116 10.08 10.39 -9.80
C GLY A 116 10.28 10.25 -8.29
N PHE A 117 10.04 9.08 -7.70
CA PHE A 117 10.50 8.73 -6.37
C PHE A 117 11.71 7.80 -6.47
N ARG A 118 12.69 7.98 -5.59
CA ARG A 118 13.81 7.06 -5.41
C ARG A 118 13.68 6.34 -4.07
N PRO A 119 14.04 5.06 -3.94
CA PRO A 119 14.00 4.33 -2.66
C PRO A 119 15.15 4.73 -1.72
N VAL A 120 15.26 6.02 -1.44
CA VAL A 120 16.27 6.64 -0.57
C VAL A 120 15.54 7.57 0.40
N TRP A 121 15.87 7.51 1.69
CA TRP A 121 15.20 8.30 2.72
C TRP A 121 15.43 9.81 2.55
N GLU A 122 16.62 10.16 2.06
CA GLU A 122 17.09 11.52 1.80
C GLU A 122 16.49 12.14 0.52
N ASP A 123 15.72 11.37 -0.26
CA ASP A 123 15.01 11.93 -1.40
C ASP A 123 14.02 13.01 -0.91
N ARG A 124 14.01 14.17 -1.57
CA ARG A 124 13.14 15.30 -1.21
C ARG A 124 11.67 14.89 -1.09
N ARG A 125 11.23 13.89 -1.86
CA ARG A 125 9.85 13.43 -1.81
C ARG A 125 9.59 12.44 -0.66
N ASN A 126 10.61 11.82 -0.08
CA ASN A 126 10.48 10.83 0.99
C ASN A 126 10.85 11.36 2.38
N ILE A 127 11.55 12.50 2.48
CA ILE A 127 12.15 12.99 3.73
C ILE A 127 11.17 13.15 4.90
N LEU A 128 9.89 13.44 4.62
CA LEU A 128 8.83 13.59 5.63
C LEU A 128 8.05 12.29 5.88
N GLY A 129 8.35 11.26 5.11
CA GLY A 129 7.60 10.02 5.05
C GLY A 129 8.00 9.01 6.10
N GLY A 130 7.44 7.83 5.93
CA GLY A 130 7.77 6.67 6.71
C GLY A 130 7.39 5.40 5.98
N SER A 131 7.66 4.28 6.62
CA SER A 131 7.38 2.97 6.06
C SER A 131 6.88 1.97 7.08
N TRP A 132 5.91 1.18 6.64
CA TRP A 132 5.61 -0.10 7.27
C TRP A 132 6.62 -1.13 6.79
N THR A 133 7.14 -1.93 7.72
CA THR A 133 7.99 -3.09 7.43
C THR A 133 7.31 -4.35 7.94
N PHE A 134 7.10 -5.31 7.05
CA PHE A 134 6.57 -6.64 7.35
C PHE A 134 7.70 -7.67 7.25
N ARG A 135 7.96 -8.39 8.33
CA ARG A 135 8.90 -9.51 8.39
C ARG A 135 8.16 -10.80 8.09
N VAL A 136 8.48 -11.42 6.98
CA VAL A 136 7.84 -12.66 6.53
C VAL A 136 8.87 -13.77 6.34
N GLY A 137 8.44 -15.03 6.53
CA GLY A 137 9.30 -16.19 6.29
C GLY A 137 9.67 -16.30 4.81
N LYS A 138 10.86 -16.85 4.51
CA LYS A 138 11.33 -17.01 3.11
C LYS A 138 10.39 -17.85 2.25
N ASN A 139 9.67 -18.79 2.86
CA ASN A 139 8.69 -19.65 2.19
C ASN A 139 7.47 -18.91 1.66
N ILE A 140 7.04 -17.82 2.30
CA ILE A 140 5.86 -17.03 1.89
C ILE A 140 6.25 -15.66 1.32
N GLY A 141 7.52 -15.27 1.44
CA GLY A 141 7.98 -13.93 1.11
C GLY A 141 7.81 -13.53 -0.37
N PRO A 142 8.08 -14.41 -1.35
CA PRO A 142 7.81 -14.12 -2.76
C PRO A 142 6.33 -13.84 -3.03
N ASP A 143 5.43 -14.66 -2.49
CA ASP A 143 3.98 -14.49 -2.67
C ASP A 143 3.46 -13.21 -2.00
N PHE A 144 3.92 -12.95 -0.78
CA PHE A 144 3.61 -11.72 -0.06
C PHE A 144 4.11 -10.49 -0.84
N TRP A 145 5.33 -10.56 -1.38
CA TRP A 145 5.92 -9.50 -2.20
C TRP A 145 5.09 -9.22 -3.46
N THR A 146 4.70 -10.26 -4.20
CA THR A 146 3.83 -10.12 -5.37
C THR A 146 2.48 -9.50 -5.00
N ARG A 147 1.87 -9.93 -3.89
CA ARG A 147 0.58 -9.37 -3.46
C ARG A 147 0.68 -7.92 -3.04
N VAL A 148 1.74 -7.51 -2.33
CA VAL A 148 1.98 -6.10 -2.00
C VAL A 148 2.20 -5.23 -3.23
N GLN A 149 2.94 -5.72 -4.23
CA GLN A 149 3.09 -5.01 -5.51
C GLN A 149 1.75 -4.83 -6.22
N LEU A 150 0.89 -5.85 -6.23
CA LEU A 150 -0.46 -5.76 -6.80
C LEU A 150 -1.31 -4.69 -6.09
N LEU A 151 -1.24 -4.61 -4.74
CA LEU A 151 -1.92 -3.56 -3.99
C LEU A 151 -1.39 -2.16 -4.32
N ALA A 152 -0.09 -2.05 -4.63
CA ALA A 152 0.54 -0.80 -5.03
C ALA A 152 0.08 -0.37 -6.43
N ILE A 153 0.29 -1.20 -7.47
CA ILE A 153 -0.04 -0.84 -8.85
C ILE A 153 -1.55 -0.78 -9.12
N GLY A 154 -2.34 -1.49 -8.31
CA GLY A 154 -3.80 -1.47 -8.33
C GLY A 154 -4.42 -0.32 -7.51
N GLU A 155 -3.59 0.60 -7.01
CA GLU A 155 -3.95 1.79 -6.23
C GLU A 155 -4.74 1.52 -4.93
N GLN A 156 -4.77 0.27 -4.43
CA GLN A 156 -5.41 -0.05 -3.15
C GLN A 156 -4.66 0.59 -1.98
N LEU A 157 -3.32 0.56 -2.01
CA LEU A 157 -2.50 1.25 -1.00
C LEU A 157 -2.66 2.77 -1.05
N GLN A 158 -2.89 3.35 -2.24
CA GLN A 158 -3.10 4.79 -2.38
C GLN A 158 -4.48 5.21 -1.87
N ALA A 159 -5.49 4.36 -2.07
CA ALA A 159 -6.86 4.60 -1.62
C ALA A 159 -7.01 4.53 -0.09
N SER A 160 -6.07 3.87 0.62
CA SER A 160 -6.07 3.81 2.09
C SER A 160 -5.36 4.99 2.78
N LEU A 161 -4.80 5.92 2.01
CA LEU A 161 -4.14 7.11 2.53
C LEU A 161 -5.11 8.28 2.71
N ASP A 162 -4.82 9.14 3.68
CA ASP A 162 -5.54 10.39 3.89
C ASP A 162 -5.22 11.43 2.79
N GLU A 163 -6.09 12.43 2.65
CA GLU A 163 -5.98 13.42 1.57
C GLU A 163 -4.62 14.14 1.59
N GLY A 164 -4.00 14.27 0.42
CA GLY A 164 -2.69 14.91 0.24
C GLY A 164 -1.49 14.07 0.69
N ASP A 165 -1.67 12.79 1.01
CA ASP A 165 -0.59 11.81 1.15
C ASP A 165 -0.49 10.93 -0.11
N GLN A 166 0.67 10.32 -0.32
CA GLN A 166 0.97 9.57 -1.52
C GLN A 166 1.84 8.35 -1.23
N ILE A 167 1.54 7.24 -1.89
CA ILE A 167 2.44 6.09 -1.94
C ILE A 167 3.68 6.46 -2.74
N CYS A 168 4.85 6.25 -2.14
CA CYS A 168 6.13 6.39 -2.82
C CYS A 168 6.48 5.10 -3.57
N GLY A 169 6.38 3.96 -2.88
CA GLY A 169 6.81 2.68 -3.41
C GLY A 169 6.79 1.55 -2.39
N VAL A 170 7.16 0.37 -2.85
CA VAL A 170 7.27 -0.84 -2.04
C VAL A 170 8.64 -1.49 -2.26
N GLY A 171 9.12 -2.23 -1.28
CA GLY A 171 10.43 -2.88 -1.34
C GLY A 171 10.46 -4.27 -0.74
N LEU A 172 11.32 -5.12 -1.25
CA LEU A 172 11.69 -6.43 -0.73
C LEU A 172 13.19 -6.38 -0.38
N SER A 173 13.53 -6.69 0.87
CA SER A 173 14.92 -6.87 1.28
C SER A 173 15.16 -8.26 1.85
N VAL A 174 16.14 -8.98 1.30
CA VAL A 174 16.44 -10.35 1.72
C VAL A 174 17.32 -10.34 2.96
N ARG A 175 16.90 -11.06 4.01
CA ARG A 175 17.65 -11.27 5.25
C ARG A 175 17.97 -12.75 5.45
N PHE A 176 18.67 -13.08 6.53
CA PHE A 176 19.17 -14.43 6.77
C PHE A 176 18.03 -15.47 6.80
N ASN A 177 16.99 -15.22 7.60
CA ASN A 177 15.87 -16.14 7.84
C ASN A 177 14.51 -15.61 7.38
N SER A 178 14.47 -14.42 6.77
CA SER A 178 13.24 -13.71 6.46
C SER A 178 13.40 -12.80 5.25
N HIS A 179 12.27 -12.41 4.68
CA HIS A 179 12.16 -11.26 3.78
C HIS A 179 11.54 -10.10 4.57
N LEU A 180 12.06 -8.89 4.34
CA LEU A 180 11.45 -7.67 4.83
C LEU A 180 10.74 -7.00 3.67
N ILE A 181 9.43 -6.88 3.77
CA ILE A 181 8.59 -6.21 2.77
C ILE A 181 8.23 -4.84 3.32
N THR A 182 8.55 -3.79 2.59
CA THR A 182 8.34 -2.40 3.02
C THR A 182 7.33 -1.69 2.14
N ILE A 183 6.54 -0.80 2.73
CA ILE A 183 5.58 0.06 2.03
C ILE A 183 5.84 1.50 2.48
N TRP A 184 6.16 2.37 1.53
CA TRP A 184 6.62 3.73 1.76
C TRP A 184 5.55 4.73 1.35
N HIS A 185 5.28 5.70 2.21
CA HIS A 185 4.38 6.82 1.93
C HIS A 185 5.04 8.15 2.32
N ARG A 186 4.43 9.26 1.90
CA ARG A 186 5.07 10.56 1.84
C ARG A 186 5.06 11.34 3.14
N ASP A 187 4.06 11.13 3.98
CA ASP A 187 3.81 11.99 5.14
C ASP A 187 3.55 11.17 6.42
N SER A 188 4.58 11.03 7.25
CA SER A 188 4.51 10.31 8.52
C SER A 188 3.80 11.06 9.64
N SER A 189 3.33 12.29 9.40
CA SER A 189 2.50 13.02 10.36
C SER A 189 1.02 12.58 10.33
N LYS A 190 0.61 11.85 9.29
CA LYS A 190 -0.78 11.45 9.07
C LYS A 190 -1.08 10.08 9.65
N GLN A 191 -1.57 10.05 10.89
CA GLN A 191 -1.88 8.80 11.58
C GLN A 191 -2.91 7.94 10.84
N LYS A 192 -3.93 8.56 10.22
CA LYS A 192 -4.93 7.83 9.41
C LYS A 192 -4.31 7.08 8.23
N SER A 193 -3.35 7.70 7.55
CA SER A 193 -2.59 7.04 6.48
C SER A 193 -1.80 5.85 7.00
N ILE A 194 -1.13 6.01 8.15
CA ILE A 194 -0.33 4.94 8.77
C ILE A 194 -1.23 3.75 9.10
N ASP A 195 -2.34 3.99 9.79
CA ASP A 195 -3.27 2.95 10.21
C ASP A 195 -3.96 2.31 9.00
N GLY A 196 -4.39 3.12 8.03
CA GLY A 196 -5.06 2.66 6.81
C GLY A 196 -4.18 1.77 5.93
N LEU A 197 -2.88 2.02 5.87
CA LEU A 197 -1.95 1.11 5.17
C LEU A 197 -1.87 -0.26 5.84
N LEU A 198 -1.76 -0.30 7.16
CA LEU A 198 -1.72 -1.55 7.89
C LEU A 198 -3.03 -2.33 7.69
N GLU A 199 -4.17 -1.65 7.87
CA GLU A 199 -5.49 -2.25 7.68
C GLU A 199 -5.66 -2.80 6.27
N CYS A 200 -5.28 -2.04 5.24
CA CYS A 200 -5.34 -2.49 3.85
C CYS A 200 -4.57 -3.80 3.64
N VAL A 201 -3.33 -3.89 4.14
CA VAL A 201 -2.53 -5.12 4.03
C VAL A 201 -3.17 -6.27 4.80
N LEU A 202 -3.66 -6.05 6.01
CA LEU A 202 -4.26 -7.12 6.81
C LEU A 202 -5.57 -7.65 6.20
N ASN A 203 -6.37 -6.79 5.57
CA ASN A 203 -7.66 -7.14 4.99
C ASN A 203 -7.52 -7.79 3.60
N GLU A 204 -6.62 -7.29 2.76
CA GLU A 204 -6.49 -7.73 1.36
C GLU A 204 -5.60 -8.97 1.17
N LEU A 205 -4.83 -9.34 2.19
CA LEU A 205 -4.01 -10.55 2.15
C LEU A 205 -4.82 -11.80 2.54
N PRO A 206 -4.61 -12.93 1.83
CA PRO A 206 -5.12 -14.23 2.25
C PRO A 206 -4.69 -14.59 3.67
N ALA A 207 -5.47 -15.41 4.37
CA ALA A 207 -5.24 -15.77 5.77
C ALA A 207 -3.86 -16.41 5.98
N GLU A 208 -3.40 -17.20 5.02
CA GLU A 208 -2.10 -17.88 5.01
C GLU A 208 -0.90 -16.94 4.84
N LEU A 209 -1.09 -15.75 4.26
CA LEU A 209 -0.05 -14.74 4.08
C LEU A 209 -0.12 -13.63 5.14
N ARG A 210 -1.15 -13.62 5.99
CA ARG A 210 -1.36 -12.55 6.96
C ARG A 210 -0.22 -12.54 8.00
N PRO A 211 0.50 -11.42 8.16
CA PRO A 211 1.60 -11.33 9.10
C PRO A 211 1.04 -11.27 10.53
N LYS A 212 1.74 -11.91 11.47
CA LYS A 212 1.41 -11.83 12.90
C LYS A 212 1.71 -10.41 13.45
N PRO A 213 1.05 -9.96 14.53
CA PRO A 213 1.27 -8.64 15.10
C PRO A 213 2.75 -8.31 15.40
N ASP A 214 3.52 -9.27 15.91
CA ASP A 214 4.94 -9.06 16.23
C ASP A 214 5.86 -9.01 15.00
N ASN A 215 5.32 -9.28 13.81
CA ASN A 215 6.06 -9.38 12.56
C ASN A 215 5.92 -8.14 11.69
N TYR A 216 5.36 -7.04 12.18
CA TYR A 216 5.38 -5.78 11.46
C TYR A 216 5.59 -4.59 12.40
N PHE A 217 6.19 -3.53 11.86
CA PHE A 217 6.41 -2.29 12.60
C PHE A 217 6.49 -1.10 11.64
N TYR A 218 6.16 0.08 12.15
CA TYR A 218 6.27 1.33 11.41
C TYR A 218 7.50 2.11 11.87
N LYS A 219 8.17 2.78 10.94
CA LYS A 219 9.24 3.76 11.24
C LYS A 219 9.14 4.98 10.33
N LYS A 220 9.32 6.16 10.90
CA LYS A 220 9.57 7.37 10.10
C LYS A 220 10.95 7.27 9.47
N HIS A 221 11.11 7.84 8.29
CA HIS A 221 12.42 7.88 7.64
C HIS A 221 13.46 8.62 8.47
N SER A 222 13.05 9.68 9.18
CA SER A 222 13.88 10.45 10.10
C SER A 222 14.46 9.66 11.27
N ASP A 223 13.83 8.55 11.66
CA ASP A 223 14.21 7.77 12.83
C ASP A 223 15.27 6.70 12.49
N HIS A 224 15.65 6.59 11.21
CA HIS A 224 16.67 5.65 10.79
C HIS A 224 18.08 6.15 11.15
N PRO A 225 18.97 5.31 11.71
CA PRO A 225 20.31 5.74 12.12
C PRO A 225 21.18 6.28 10.99
N GLY A 226 20.92 5.86 9.74
CA GLY A 226 21.63 6.33 8.56
C GLY A 226 21.02 7.57 7.91
N PHE A 227 19.92 8.11 8.46
CA PHE A 227 19.23 9.25 7.88
C PHE A 227 20.10 10.51 7.97
N ASN A 228 20.55 11.00 6.83
CA ASN A 228 21.37 12.21 6.76
C ASN A 228 20.92 13.10 5.59
N PRO A 229 19.87 13.92 5.78
CA PRO A 229 19.33 14.72 4.70
C PRO A 229 20.30 15.84 4.29
N PRO A 230 20.37 16.17 2.99
CA PRO A 230 21.10 17.34 2.50
C PRO A 230 20.75 18.61 3.28
N PRO A 231 21.71 19.54 3.50
CA PRO A 231 21.46 20.77 4.27
C PRO A 231 20.25 21.57 3.79
N GLU A 232 20.02 21.61 2.48
CA GLU A 232 18.88 22.30 1.85
C GLU A 232 17.52 21.75 2.31
N LEU A 233 17.45 20.45 2.63
CA LEU A 233 16.22 19.78 3.05
C LEU A 233 16.03 19.79 4.57
N LYS A 234 17.07 20.07 5.36
CA LYS A 234 16.96 20.19 6.83
C LYS A 234 15.98 21.30 7.23
N ALA A 235 16.06 22.47 6.59
CA ALA A 235 15.14 23.58 6.84
C ALA A 235 13.67 23.21 6.52
N VAL A 236 13.44 22.37 5.51
CA VAL A 236 12.09 21.87 5.16
C VAL A 236 11.58 20.94 6.25
N LEU A 237 12.42 20.05 6.76
CA LEU A 237 12.09 19.13 7.84
C LEU A 237 11.77 19.88 9.15
N ASP A 238 12.61 20.84 9.53
CA ASP A 238 12.42 21.64 10.74
C ASP A 238 11.10 22.43 10.70
N SER A 239 10.82 23.08 9.56
CA SER A 239 9.57 23.81 9.33
C SER A 239 8.35 22.89 9.38
N HIS A 240 8.44 21.71 8.75
CA HIS A 240 7.36 20.72 8.80
C HIS A 240 7.11 20.23 10.23
N ASN A 241 8.17 19.87 10.96
CA ASN A 241 8.08 19.40 12.35
C ASN A 241 7.46 20.46 13.25
N ALA A 242 7.88 21.72 13.13
CA ALA A 242 7.29 22.82 13.89
C ALA A 242 5.78 22.98 13.64
N ARG A 243 5.34 22.82 12.38
CA ARG A 243 3.92 22.87 12.02
C ARG A 243 3.14 21.68 12.60
N VAL A 244 3.71 20.48 12.57
CA VAL A 244 3.09 19.27 13.13
C VAL A 244 2.94 19.40 14.64
N GLU A 245 3.98 19.84 15.35
CA GLU A 245 3.93 20.05 16.79
C GLU A 245 2.93 21.15 17.17
N ALA A 246 2.87 22.26 16.42
CA ALA A 246 1.88 23.31 16.64
C ALA A 246 0.45 22.81 16.43
N ALA A 247 0.20 22.00 15.39
CA ALA A 247 -1.11 21.41 15.14
C ALA A 247 -1.53 20.43 16.25
N LYS A 248 -0.58 19.60 16.73
CA LYS A 248 -0.81 18.69 17.85
C LYS A 248 -1.12 19.44 19.14
N ALA A 249 -0.35 20.46 19.48
CA ALA A 249 -0.59 21.31 20.65
C ALA A 249 -1.95 22.04 20.56
N ALA A 250 -2.37 22.48 19.37
CA ALA A 250 -3.68 23.07 19.16
C ALA A 250 -4.82 22.06 19.35
N ALA A 251 -4.66 20.83 18.84
CA ALA A 251 -5.63 19.75 19.04
C ALA A 251 -5.76 19.35 20.51
N GLU A 252 -4.65 19.24 21.24
CA GLU A 252 -4.64 18.94 22.68
C GLU A 252 -5.36 20.04 23.49
N LYS A 253 -5.12 21.32 23.18
CA LYS A 253 -5.84 22.45 23.80
C LYS A 253 -7.35 22.39 23.53
N PHE A 254 -7.74 22.09 22.30
CA PHE A 254 -9.15 21.97 21.92
C PHE A 254 -9.85 20.82 22.68
N VAL A 255 -9.18 19.67 22.82
CA VAL A 255 -9.71 18.54 23.60
C VAL A 255 -9.82 18.89 25.08
N ALA A 256 -8.83 19.57 25.65
CA ALA A 256 -8.86 20.01 27.05
C ALA A 256 -10.01 20.98 27.33
N GLU A 257 -10.26 21.95 26.44
CA GLU A 257 -11.36 22.91 26.55
C GLU A 257 -12.74 22.26 26.43
N LYS A 258 -12.89 21.26 25.55
CA LYS A 258 -14.13 20.47 25.45
C LYS A 258 -14.40 19.60 26.69
N THR A 259 -13.34 19.16 27.36
CA THR A 259 -13.45 18.30 28.54
C THR A 259 -13.77 19.10 29.80
N SER A 260 -13.30 20.36 29.90
CA SER A 260 -13.64 21.23 31.03
C SER A 260 -15.06 21.77 30.97
N GLN A 261 -15.67 21.90 29.77
CA GLN A 261 -17.05 22.36 29.60
C GLN A 261 -18.12 21.27 29.80
N SER A 262 -17.75 20.00 29.96
CA SER A 262 -18.69 18.87 30.04
C SER A 262 -18.89 18.28 31.45
N THR A 263 -18.36 18.92 32.51
CA THR A 263 -18.67 18.52 33.90
C THR A 263 -20.08 18.99 34.28
N PRO A 264 -21.05 18.09 34.54
CA PRO A 264 -22.37 18.50 35.00
C PRO A 264 -22.27 18.90 36.47
N THR A 265 -22.63 20.15 36.77
CA THR A 265 -22.89 20.62 38.14
C THR A 265 -24.03 19.78 38.73
N THR A 266 -23.69 18.78 39.55
CA THR A 266 -24.68 18.09 40.40
C THR A 266 -25.02 19.04 41.53
N GLY A 267 -26.15 19.75 41.40
CA GLY A 267 -26.74 20.51 42.49
C GLY A 267 -27.16 19.57 43.64
N PRO A 268 -27.16 20.02 44.90
CA PRO A 268 -27.49 19.17 46.04
C PRO A 268 -28.96 18.78 45.95
N SER A 269 -29.23 17.48 45.95
CA SER A 269 -30.58 16.93 46.07
C SER A 269 -31.09 17.10 47.50
N ASP A 270 -32.16 17.89 47.65
CA ASP A 270 -33.01 17.94 48.84
C ASP A 270 -33.65 16.56 49.08
N GLU A 271 -33.37 15.95 50.23
CA GLU A 271 -34.10 14.79 50.76
C GLU A 271 -35.44 15.22 51.36
N PRO A 272 -36.58 14.58 51.01
CA PRO A 272 -37.78 14.70 51.80
C PRO A 272 -37.78 13.66 52.93
N LYS A 273 -37.93 14.13 54.18
CA LYS A 273 -38.24 13.31 55.36
C LYS A 273 -39.51 12.49 55.14
N VAL A 274 -39.39 11.17 55.19
CA VAL A 274 -40.53 10.23 55.29
C VAL A 274 -40.88 10.08 56.78
N GLY A 275 -42.14 10.36 57.11
CA GLY A 275 -42.71 10.18 58.44
C GLY A 275 -43.01 8.71 58.74
N GLU A 276 -42.64 8.28 59.94
CA GLU A 276 -43.13 7.06 60.59
C GLU A 276 -44.58 7.28 61.04
N ASP A 277 -45.51 6.47 60.52
CA ASP A 277 -46.76 6.14 61.21
C ASP A 277 -47.06 4.67 60.93
N GLY A 278 -46.78 3.81 61.92
CA GLY A 278 -47.15 2.40 61.93
C GLY A 278 -47.93 2.09 63.20
N ASN A 279 -49.26 2.03 63.09
CA ASN A 279 -50.16 1.60 64.15
C ASN A 279 -50.97 0.36 63.73
N ALA A 280 -50.76 -0.72 64.49
CA ALA A 280 -51.67 -1.80 64.93
C ALA A 280 -52.51 -2.68 63.97
N ALA A 281 -52.54 -3.96 64.41
CA ALA A 281 -53.50 -5.05 64.15
C ALA A 281 -53.46 -5.66 62.74
N GLU A 282 -53.40 -6.98 62.54
CA GLU A 282 -53.99 -8.12 63.27
C GLU A 282 -53.15 -9.39 63.01
#